data_AF-A0A3N4JF81-F1
#
_entry.id   AF-A0A3N4JF81-F1
#
_cell.length_a   1.000
_cell.length_b   1.000
_cell.length_c   1.000
_cell.angle_alpha   90.00
_cell.angle_beta   90.00
_cell.angle_gamma   90.00
#
_symmetry.space_group_name_H-M   'P 1'
#
loop_
_entity.id
_entity.type
_entity.pdbx_description
1 polymer ?
#
loop_
_entity_poly.entity_id
_entity_poly.type
_entity_poly.pdbx_seq_one_letter_code
_entity_poly.pdbx_strand_id
1 'polypeptide(L)'
;MTSFWQFAQRRLATKNWTWHRCLSVLGKQTFKATPAGGSRSMRRKKYTFDAKGKSEKTDYVTTPIFYVNADPYIRHLYTMVLADLPKPRQILLSRKALLSTGADEHGMKMQEGAEIADITPREFCDVIVGRFKNQAGANAPYDIAIRTSSPAVAEAIKCIWRRTMDSGYIGTASVVDPESSWKQQISVKRQKFVEWTEETNYHLRLSTLAPRLLELYRADRDWIVPRALYKEVIAVMDNGLEDLSISRPRSCFHWGIPVPTDPAPMTYVWLDTKTNYLTNPTYPTWSPPRPTSFWPADIADGMRFYLLQEGSITDDGD
;
A
#
# COMPACT_ATOMS: atom_id res chain seq x y z
N MET A 1 -27.29 -16.71 -17.38
CA MET A 1 -26.22 -15.84 -17.95
C MET A 1 -24.86 -16.30 -17.43
N THR A 2 -24.50 -17.56 -17.64
CA THR A 2 -23.36 -18.23 -16.98
C THR A 2 -22.37 -18.84 -17.98
N SER A 3 -22.54 -18.61 -19.29
CA SER A 3 -21.77 -19.30 -20.33
C SER A 3 -20.66 -18.47 -21.01
N PHE A 4 -20.51 -17.18 -20.71
CA PHE A 4 -19.43 -16.36 -21.30
C PHE A 4 -18.19 -16.28 -20.40
N TRP A 5 -18.37 -16.28 -19.08
CA TRP A 5 -17.28 -16.14 -18.10
C TRP A 5 -16.43 -17.41 -17.96
N GLN A 6 -17.04 -18.60 -17.96
CA GLN A 6 -16.30 -19.87 -17.96
C GLN A 6 -15.56 -20.10 -19.30
N PHE A 7 -16.07 -19.56 -20.41
CA PHE A 7 -15.41 -19.62 -21.72
C PHE A 7 -14.17 -18.71 -21.78
N ALA A 8 -14.24 -17.52 -21.16
CA ALA A 8 -13.10 -16.59 -21.08
C ALA A 8 -11.97 -17.13 -20.19
N GLN A 9 -12.28 -17.72 -19.03
CA GLN A 9 -11.29 -18.30 -18.13
C GLN A 9 -10.53 -19.48 -18.77
N ARG A 10 -11.19 -20.34 -19.54
CA ARG A 10 -10.53 -21.48 -20.22
C ARG A 10 -9.57 -21.05 -21.34
N ARG A 11 -9.76 -19.88 -21.97
CA ARG A 11 -8.82 -19.35 -23.00
C ARG A 11 -7.66 -18.54 -22.42
N LEU A 12 -7.80 -17.98 -21.23
CA LEU A 12 -6.76 -17.17 -20.59
C LEU A 12 -5.62 -18.00 -19.97
N ALA A 13 -5.85 -19.28 -19.70
CA ALA A 13 -4.90 -20.16 -19.00
C ALA A 13 -3.77 -20.75 -19.87
N THR A 14 -3.68 -20.47 -21.19
CA THR A 14 -2.80 -21.27 -22.08
C THR A 14 -1.78 -20.54 -22.94
N LYS A 15 -1.59 -19.21 -22.87
CA LYS A 15 -0.51 -18.56 -23.65
C LYS A 15 0.15 -17.40 -22.91
N ASN A 16 1.46 -17.22 -23.11
CA ASN A 16 2.21 -16.02 -22.70
C ASN A 16 1.60 -14.77 -23.35
N TRP A 17 1.13 -13.83 -22.53
CA TRP A 17 0.62 -12.52 -22.96
C TRP A 17 1.70 -11.45 -22.76
N THR A 18 1.96 -10.64 -23.79
CA THR A 18 2.82 -9.45 -23.73
C THR A 18 2.05 -8.21 -24.18
N TRP A 19 2.48 -7.03 -23.70
CA TRP A 19 1.85 -5.72 -23.90
C TRP A 19 1.42 -5.39 -25.35
N HIS A 20 2.15 -5.87 -26.37
CA HIS A 20 1.80 -5.64 -27.78
C HIS A 20 0.51 -6.33 -28.24
N ARG A 21 0.05 -7.41 -27.58
CA ARG A 21 -1.18 -8.13 -27.96
C ARG A 21 -2.46 -7.46 -27.46
N CYS A 22 -2.42 -6.67 -26.40
CA CYS A 22 -3.60 -5.93 -25.92
C CYS A 22 -4.09 -4.89 -26.95
N LEU A 23 -3.17 -4.28 -27.70
CA LEU A 23 -3.52 -3.28 -28.72
C LEU A 23 -4.10 -3.90 -30.00
N SER A 24 -3.79 -5.16 -30.31
CA SER A 24 -4.31 -5.83 -31.51
C SER A 24 -5.71 -6.42 -31.32
N VAL A 25 -6.11 -6.75 -30.08
CA VAL A 25 -7.49 -7.19 -29.77
C VAL A 25 -8.50 -6.03 -29.81
N LEU A 26 -8.02 -4.79 -29.68
CA LEU A 26 -8.84 -3.58 -29.81
C LEU A 26 -8.89 -3.03 -31.24
N GLY A 27 -8.17 -3.63 -32.19
CA GLY A 27 -8.08 -3.18 -33.58
C GLY A 27 -8.86 -4.06 -34.55
N LYS A 28 -10.13 -3.69 -34.82
CA LYS A 28 -10.97 -3.93 -36.02
C LYS A 28 -12.44 -4.11 -35.62
N GLN A 29 -13.05 -3.06 -35.07
CA GLN A 29 -14.49 -2.85 -35.28
C GLN A 29 -14.63 -1.73 -36.30
N THR A 30 -14.87 -2.10 -37.55
CA THR A 30 -15.34 -1.17 -38.57
C THR A 30 -16.79 -0.82 -38.25
N PHE A 31 -17.01 0.32 -37.60
CA PHE A 31 -18.35 0.88 -37.47
C PHE A 31 -18.81 1.37 -38.85
N LYS A 32 -19.77 0.65 -39.45
CA LYS A 32 -20.55 1.19 -40.58
C LYS A 32 -21.41 2.34 -40.06
N ALA A 33 -21.15 3.55 -40.53
CA ALA A 33 -21.97 4.71 -40.23
C ALA A 33 -23.32 4.60 -40.97
N THR A 34 -24.42 4.63 -40.22
CA THR A 34 -25.76 4.87 -40.76
C THR A 34 -26.00 6.38 -40.77
N PRO A 35 -26.50 7.00 -41.86
CA PRO A 35 -26.74 8.43 -41.87
C PRO A 35 -28.04 8.72 -41.12
N ALA A 36 -27.94 9.29 -39.92
CA ALA A 36 -29.07 9.90 -39.23
C ALA A 36 -28.90 11.41 -39.27
N GLY A 37 -29.79 12.06 -40.03
CA GLY A 37 -29.95 13.51 -40.04
C GLY A 37 -30.31 14.06 -38.66
N GLY A 38 -29.85 15.27 -38.39
CA GLY A 38 -30.16 16.01 -37.18
C GLY A 38 -28.96 16.81 -36.68
N SER A 39 -28.83 18.06 -37.12
CA SER A 39 -27.86 19.02 -36.58
C SER A 39 -28.15 19.25 -35.09
N ARG A 40 -27.37 18.65 -34.21
CA ARG A 40 -27.19 19.11 -32.83
C ARG A 40 -25.73 19.53 -32.67
N SER A 41 -25.51 20.85 -32.65
CA SER A 41 -24.25 21.49 -32.29
C SER A 41 -23.80 20.97 -30.92
N MET A 42 -22.80 20.07 -30.93
CA MET A 42 -22.18 19.56 -29.73
C MET A 42 -21.20 20.63 -29.23
N ARG A 43 -21.64 21.41 -28.23
CA ARG A 43 -20.83 22.47 -27.62
C ARG A 43 -19.60 21.84 -26.95
N ARG A 44 -18.46 21.84 -27.64
CA ARG A 44 -17.14 21.46 -27.10
C ARG A 44 -16.87 22.32 -25.86
N LYS A 45 -17.02 21.75 -24.66
CA LYS A 45 -16.47 22.36 -23.44
C LYS A 45 -14.95 22.41 -23.60
N LYS A 46 -14.41 23.59 -23.89
CA LYS A 46 -12.98 23.87 -23.72
C LYS A 46 -12.69 23.78 -22.23
N TYR A 47 -12.05 22.70 -21.80
CA TYR A 47 -11.38 22.67 -20.51
C TYR A 47 -10.10 23.50 -20.67
N THR A 48 -10.17 24.78 -20.30
CA THR A 48 -8.96 25.58 -20.08
C THR A 48 -8.36 25.14 -18.76
N PHE A 49 -7.25 24.40 -18.81
CA PHE A 49 -6.44 24.13 -17.64
C PHE A 49 -5.72 25.42 -17.27
N ASP A 50 -6.34 26.19 -16.39
CA ASP A 50 -5.71 27.36 -15.80
C ASP A 50 -4.56 26.85 -14.93
N ALA A 51 -3.33 27.00 -15.40
CA ALA A 51 -2.12 26.61 -14.69
C ALA A 51 -1.87 27.61 -13.56
N LYS A 52 -2.73 27.59 -12.54
CA LYS A 52 -2.51 28.36 -11.31
C LYS A 52 -1.23 27.87 -10.65
N GLY A 53 -0.23 28.75 -10.61
CA GLY A 53 1.00 28.64 -9.83
C GLY A 53 1.97 27.54 -10.29
N LYS A 54 3.20 27.91 -10.65
CA LYS A 54 4.32 26.97 -10.58
C LYS A 54 4.56 26.65 -9.11
N SER A 55 3.89 25.62 -8.59
CA SER A 55 4.40 24.91 -7.42
C SER A 55 5.77 24.35 -7.81
N GLU A 56 6.82 24.74 -7.08
CA GLU A 56 8.16 24.13 -7.22
C GLU A 56 8.18 22.70 -6.68
N LYS A 57 7.19 22.33 -5.83
CA LYS A 57 7.06 20.98 -5.31
C LYS A 57 6.82 20.01 -6.46
N THR A 58 7.56 18.91 -6.40
CA THR A 58 7.47 17.86 -7.40
C THR A 58 6.38 16.85 -7.04
N ASP A 59 5.64 16.37 -8.04
CA ASP A 59 4.57 15.39 -7.82
C ASP A 59 5.13 14.03 -7.39
N TYR A 60 4.67 13.55 -6.24
CA TYR A 60 5.02 12.22 -5.72
C TYR A 60 3.78 11.37 -5.51
N VAL A 61 3.69 10.27 -6.27
CA VAL A 61 2.61 9.29 -6.21
C VAL A 61 3.14 7.96 -5.70
N THR A 62 2.40 7.28 -4.83
CA THR A 62 2.75 5.94 -4.34
C THR A 62 1.61 4.94 -4.54
N THR A 63 1.96 3.72 -4.91
CA THR A 63 1.08 2.56 -4.73
C THR A 63 1.24 2.04 -3.29
N PRO A 64 0.33 1.19 -2.78
CA PRO A 64 0.72 0.29 -1.70
C PRO A 64 1.90 -0.57 -2.17
N ILE A 65 2.72 -1.00 -1.23
CA ILE A 65 3.67 -2.08 -1.49
C ILE A 65 2.91 -3.41 -1.38
N PHE A 66 3.15 -4.32 -2.30
CA PHE A 66 2.36 -5.54 -2.42
C PHE A 66 2.95 -6.66 -1.57
N TYR A 67 2.11 -7.37 -0.82
CA TYR A 67 2.53 -8.61 -0.16
C TYR A 67 3.03 -9.62 -1.21
N VAL A 68 4.19 -10.22 -0.94
CA VAL A 68 4.79 -11.23 -1.82
C VAL A 68 4.55 -12.65 -1.30
N ASN A 69 3.34 -12.91 -0.81
CA ASN A 69 2.93 -14.25 -0.37
C ASN A 69 2.28 -15.09 -1.49
N ALA A 70 1.95 -14.47 -2.63
CA ALA A 70 1.31 -15.12 -3.76
C ALA A 70 1.65 -14.43 -5.09
N ASP A 71 1.28 -15.07 -6.20
CA ASP A 71 1.49 -14.52 -7.53
C ASP A 71 0.73 -13.22 -7.77
N PRO A 72 1.32 -12.29 -8.53
CA PRO A 72 0.65 -11.06 -8.86
C PRO A 72 -0.60 -11.31 -9.71
N TYR A 73 -1.69 -10.62 -9.38
CA TYR A 73 -2.98 -10.75 -10.06
C TYR A 73 -3.54 -9.38 -10.46
N ILE A 74 -4.76 -9.36 -11.02
CA ILE A 74 -5.32 -8.19 -11.71
C ILE A 74 -5.39 -6.92 -10.86
N ARG A 75 -5.58 -7.00 -9.54
CA ARG A 75 -5.76 -5.79 -8.71
C ARG A 75 -4.44 -5.09 -8.42
N HIS A 76 -3.33 -5.83 -8.33
CA HIS A 76 -2.00 -5.20 -8.31
C HIS A 76 -1.77 -4.37 -9.57
N LEU A 77 -2.08 -4.94 -10.75
CA LEU A 77 -1.97 -4.24 -12.03
C LEU A 77 -2.92 -3.04 -12.09
N TYR A 78 -4.16 -3.20 -11.63
CA TYR A 78 -5.14 -2.10 -11.57
C TYR A 78 -4.61 -0.92 -10.77
N THR A 79 -4.09 -1.16 -9.56
CA THR A 79 -3.52 -0.12 -8.70
C THR A 79 -2.30 0.55 -9.33
N MET A 80 -1.40 -0.22 -9.95
CA MET A 80 -0.24 0.33 -10.66
C MET A 80 -0.65 1.23 -11.84
N VAL A 81 -1.66 0.83 -12.61
CA VAL A 81 -2.17 1.62 -13.74
C VAL A 81 -2.82 2.92 -13.25
N LEU A 82 -3.63 2.86 -12.18
CA LEU A 82 -4.25 4.06 -11.61
C LEU A 82 -3.20 5.06 -11.09
N ALA A 83 -2.17 4.56 -10.40
CA ALA A 83 -1.12 5.39 -9.86
C ALA A 83 -0.21 6.00 -10.93
N ASP A 84 -0.16 5.41 -12.14
CA ASP A 84 0.56 5.98 -13.29
C ASP A 84 -0.19 7.16 -13.92
N LEU A 85 -1.52 7.18 -13.89
CA LEU A 85 -2.33 8.20 -14.60
C LEU A 85 -1.93 9.67 -14.34
N PRO A 86 -1.56 10.09 -13.11
CA PRO A 86 -1.16 11.47 -12.86
C PRO A 86 0.17 11.84 -13.53
N LYS A 87 1.09 10.89 -13.69
CA LYS A 87 2.49 11.15 -14.08
C LYS A 87 2.64 11.68 -15.51
N PRO A 88 2.02 11.09 -16.57
CA PRO A 88 2.08 11.64 -17.92
C PRO A 88 1.60 13.09 -18.01
N ARG A 89 0.56 13.46 -17.24
CA ARG A 89 0.06 14.84 -17.21
C ARG A 89 1.12 15.79 -16.66
N GLN A 90 1.83 15.43 -15.60
CA GLN A 90 2.86 16.30 -15.03
C GLN A 90 4.05 16.48 -15.96
N ILE A 91 4.47 15.40 -16.63
CA ILE A 91 5.53 15.44 -17.65
C ILE A 91 5.13 16.40 -18.79
N LEU A 92 3.88 16.32 -19.28
CA LEU A 92 3.36 17.24 -20.30
C LEU A 92 3.34 18.70 -19.84
N LEU A 93 3.21 18.95 -18.53
CA LEU A 93 3.30 20.28 -17.93
C LEU A 93 4.74 20.71 -17.59
N SER A 94 5.75 19.96 -18.06
CA SER A 94 7.17 20.18 -17.75
C SER A 94 7.47 20.21 -16.26
N ARG A 95 6.68 19.45 -15.47
CA ARG A 95 6.89 19.23 -14.05
C ARG A 95 7.57 17.87 -13.86
N LYS A 96 8.41 17.78 -12.84
CA LYS A 96 8.96 16.48 -12.41
C LYS A 96 7.83 15.69 -11.74
N ALA A 97 7.87 14.36 -11.84
CA ALA A 97 6.95 13.47 -11.17
C ALA A 97 7.65 12.16 -10.84
N LEU A 98 7.27 11.55 -9.71
CA LEU A 98 7.82 10.29 -9.21
C LEU A 98 6.67 9.36 -8.87
N LEU A 99 6.67 8.16 -9.44
CA LEU A 99 5.81 7.05 -9.04
C LEU A 99 6.65 6.01 -8.30
N SER A 100 6.26 5.71 -7.08
CA SER A 100 6.86 4.64 -6.30
C SER A 100 5.90 3.48 -6.04
N THR A 101 6.45 2.27 -6.08
CA THR A 101 5.79 1.01 -5.73
C THR A 101 6.75 0.16 -4.89
N GLY A 102 6.35 -1.07 -4.57
CA GLY A 102 7.25 -2.01 -3.91
C GLY A 102 6.63 -3.32 -3.49
N ALA A 103 7.41 -4.07 -2.71
CA ALA A 103 7.06 -5.35 -2.14
C ALA A 103 7.18 -5.31 -0.62
N ASP A 104 6.14 -5.80 0.05
CA ASP A 104 6.17 -6.13 1.47
C ASP A 104 6.56 -7.59 1.66
N GLU A 105 7.73 -7.78 2.27
CA GLU A 105 8.44 -9.04 2.33
C GLU A 105 8.47 -9.64 3.73
N HIS A 106 8.13 -8.90 4.79
CA HIS A 106 8.30 -9.36 6.18
C HIS A 106 7.03 -9.91 6.82
N GLY A 107 7.19 -10.73 7.85
CA GLY A 107 6.11 -11.28 8.65
C GLY A 107 5.86 -12.77 8.42
N MET A 108 4.96 -13.32 9.24
CA MET A 108 4.70 -14.75 9.36
C MET A 108 4.34 -15.41 8.03
N LYS A 109 3.50 -14.77 7.19
CA LYS A 109 3.06 -15.36 5.91
C LYS A 109 4.18 -15.63 4.91
N MET A 110 5.19 -14.75 4.86
CA MET A 110 6.34 -14.94 3.97
C MET A 110 7.29 -16.00 4.52
N GLN A 111 7.35 -16.13 5.85
CA GLN A 111 8.10 -17.20 6.50
C GLN A 111 7.44 -18.57 6.25
N GLU A 112 6.14 -18.71 6.50
CA GLU A 112 5.36 -19.94 6.23
C GLU A 112 5.45 -20.36 4.76
N GLY A 113 5.31 -19.40 3.83
CA GLY A 113 5.42 -19.68 2.40
C GLY A 113 6.80 -20.21 2.00
N ALA A 114 7.86 -19.70 2.64
CA ALA A 114 9.23 -20.15 2.42
C ALA A 114 9.50 -21.53 3.02
N GLU A 115 8.97 -21.81 4.21
CA GLU A 115 9.03 -23.12 4.87
C GLU A 115 8.33 -24.20 4.03
N ILE A 116 7.14 -23.91 3.49
CA ILE A 116 6.41 -24.82 2.58
C ILE A 116 7.20 -25.09 1.30
N ALA A 117 7.92 -24.09 0.80
CA ALA A 117 8.72 -24.18 -0.41
C ALA A 117 10.14 -24.72 -0.18
N ASP A 118 10.52 -25.01 1.08
CA ASP A 118 11.84 -25.45 1.51
C ASP A 118 12.99 -24.55 1.00
N ILE A 119 12.78 -23.23 1.09
CA ILE A 119 13.76 -22.20 0.72
C ILE A 119 13.80 -21.10 1.77
N THR A 120 14.78 -20.21 1.71
CA THR A 120 14.81 -19.08 2.66
C THR A 120 13.71 -18.05 2.35
N PRO A 121 13.21 -17.31 3.36
CA PRO A 121 12.23 -16.24 3.13
C PRO A 121 12.68 -15.19 2.11
N ARG A 122 13.99 -14.89 2.06
CA ARG A 122 14.56 -13.98 1.06
C ARG A 122 14.42 -14.54 -0.35
N GLU A 123 14.80 -15.79 -0.57
CA GLU A 123 14.69 -16.45 -1.88
C GLU A 123 13.22 -16.55 -2.32
N PHE A 124 12.32 -16.88 -1.39
CA PHE A 124 10.88 -16.91 -1.65
C PHE A 124 10.37 -15.54 -2.14
N CYS A 125 10.73 -14.47 -1.44
CA CYS A 125 10.38 -13.11 -1.84
C CYS A 125 11.03 -12.72 -3.19
N ASP A 126 12.30 -13.08 -3.42
CA ASP A 126 13.02 -12.82 -4.68
C ASP A 126 12.30 -13.42 -5.90
N VAL A 127 11.83 -14.66 -5.77
CA VAL A 127 11.07 -15.36 -6.83
C VAL A 127 9.79 -14.59 -7.17
N ILE A 128 9.00 -14.22 -6.16
CA ILE A 128 7.70 -13.58 -6.36
C ILE A 128 7.87 -12.14 -6.85
N VAL A 129 8.82 -11.37 -6.30
CA VAL A 129 9.19 -10.05 -6.85
C VAL A 129 9.62 -10.14 -8.31
N GLY A 130 10.35 -11.19 -8.69
CA GLY A 130 10.68 -11.47 -10.09
C GLY A 130 9.43 -11.61 -10.97
N ARG A 131 8.39 -12.27 -10.48
CA ARG A 131 7.09 -12.40 -11.17
C ARG A 131 6.37 -11.06 -11.31
N PHE A 132 6.37 -10.22 -10.26
CA PHE A 132 5.83 -8.85 -10.33
C PHE A 132 6.53 -8.02 -11.41
N LYS A 133 7.87 -8.05 -11.46
CA LYS A 133 8.66 -7.36 -12.48
C LYS A 133 8.35 -7.87 -13.89
N ASN A 134 8.24 -9.19 -14.07
CA ASN A 134 7.91 -9.80 -15.35
C ASN A 134 6.51 -9.42 -15.83
N GLN A 135 5.53 -9.34 -14.91
CA GLN A 135 4.17 -8.91 -15.25
C GLN A 135 4.10 -7.42 -15.62
N ALA A 136 4.83 -6.56 -14.91
CA ALA A 136 4.93 -5.14 -15.28
C ALA A 136 5.57 -4.98 -16.67
N GLY A 137 6.52 -5.85 -17.01
CA GLY A 137 7.25 -5.84 -18.27
C GLY A 137 8.28 -4.71 -18.36
N ALA A 138 8.89 -4.54 -19.53
CA ALA A 138 9.94 -3.53 -19.75
C ALA A 138 9.46 -2.06 -19.64
N ASN A 139 8.14 -1.83 -19.70
CA ASN A 139 7.52 -0.51 -19.59
C ASN A 139 6.80 -0.33 -18.24
N ALA A 140 7.39 -0.85 -17.17
CA ALA A 140 6.83 -0.70 -15.84
C ALA A 140 6.62 0.80 -15.51
N PRO A 141 5.42 1.23 -15.07
CA PRO A 141 5.08 2.64 -14.96
C PRO A 141 5.79 3.39 -13.81
N TYR A 142 6.51 2.67 -12.93
CA TYR A 142 7.12 3.22 -11.73
C TYR A 142 8.59 3.62 -11.92
N ASP A 143 9.05 4.57 -11.11
CA ASP A 143 10.45 5.02 -11.07
C ASP A 143 11.26 4.32 -9.97
N ILE A 144 10.60 3.94 -8.87
CA ILE A 144 11.21 3.29 -7.72
C ILE A 144 10.35 2.11 -7.28
N ALA A 145 10.98 0.95 -7.15
CA ALA A 145 10.38 -0.24 -6.52
C ALA A 145 11.16 -0.59 -5.26
N ILE A 146 10.56 -0.36 -4.09
CA ILE A 146 11.17 -0.66 -2.81
C ILE A 146 10.87 -2.09 -2.37
N ARG A 147 11.77 -2.65 -1.57
CA ARG A 147 11.61 -3.95 -0.92
C ARG A 147 11.84 -3.75 0.57
N THR A 148 10.92 -4.20 1.43
CA THR A 148 11.07 -4.00 2.88
C THR A 148 12.29 -4.71 3.46
N SER A 149 12.79 -5.77 2.82
CA SER A 149 14.04 -6.43 3.20
C SER A 149 15.32 -5.65 2.86
N SER A 150 15.21 -4.47 2.22
CA SER A 150 16.35 -3.64 1.87
C SER A 150 16.97 -2.98 3.11
N PRO A 151 18.31 -2.84 3.18
CA PRO A 151 18.97 -2.19 4.32
C PRO A 151 18.51 -0.75 4.58
N ALA A 152 18.07 -0.04 3.54
CA ALA A 152 17.58 1.33 3.65
C ALA A 152 16.29 1.43 4.47
N VAL A 153 15.38 0.46 4.35
CA VAL A 153 14.14 0.42 5.12
C VAL A 153 14.46 0.14 6.60
N ALA A 154 15.37 -0.79 6.87
CA ALA A 154 15.82 -1.06 8.23
C ALA A 154 16.47 0.18 8.88
N GLU A 155 17.29 0.94 8.14
CA GLU A 155 17.89 2.15 8.69
C GLU A 155 16.86 3.26 8.94
N ALA A 156 15.91 3.44 8.03
CA ALA A 156 14.82 4.38 8.22
C ALA A 156 13.95 4.05 9.44
N ILE A 157 13.64 2.77 9.64
CA ILE A 157 12.91 2.31 10.83
C ILE A 157 13.70 2.65 12.09
N LYS A 158 15.02 2.42 12.13
CA LYS A 158 15.84 2.81 13.28
C LYS A 158 15.73 4.30 13.60
N CYS A 159 15.79 5.16 12.59
CA CYS A 159 15.67 6.60 12.78
C CYS A 159 14.27 7.02 13.24
N ILE A 160 13.21 6.47 12.62
CA ILE A 160 11.80 6.75 12.99
C ILE A 160 11.52 6.27 14.41
N TRP A 161 11.95 5.05 14.74
CA TRP A 161 11.78 4.45 16.05
C TRP A 161 12.41 5.32 17.14
N ARG A 162 13.70 5.67 17.00
CA ARG A 162 14.41 6.52 17.96
C ARG A 162 13.69 7.85 18.15
N ARG A 163 13.36 8.54 17.05
CA ARG A 163 12.67 9.84 17.14
C ARG A 163 11.31 9.75 17.81
N THR A 164 10.57 8.68 17.55
CA THR A 164 9.24 8.45 18.14
C THR A 164 9.34 8.10 19.63
N MET A 165 10.35 7.32 20.01
CA MET A 165 10.67 6.99 21.40
C MET A 165 11.15 8.22 22.18
N ASP A 166 12.08 8.99 21.64
CA ASP A 166 12.61 10.23 22.24
C ASP A 166 11.51 11.28 22.45
N SER A 167 10.49 11.27 21.59
CA SER A 167 9.31 12.13 21.69
C SER A 167 8.26 11.61 22.69
N GLY A 168 8.49 10.47 23.35
CA GLY A 168 7.60 9.90 24.36
C GLY A 168 6.36 9.20 23.80
N TYR A 169 6.33 8.85 22.50
CA TYR A 169 5.21 8.18 21.85
C TYR A 169 5.35 6.66 21.76
N ILE A 170 6.49 6.08 22.19
CA ILE A 170 6.64 4.62 22.33
C ILE A 170 6.65 4.27 23.81
N GLY A 171 5.82 3.30 24.20
CA GLY A 171 5.81 2.71 25.54
C GLY A 171 5.77 1.18 25.48
N THR A 172 6.10 0.53 26.60
CA THR A 172 5.84 -0.90 26.77
C THR A 172 4.48 -1.07 27.44
N ALA A 173 3.67 -1.96 26.89
CA ALA A 173 2.41 -2.37 27.52
C ALA A 173 2.20 -3.86 27.27
N SER A 174 1.67 -4.56 28.26
CA SER A 174 1.12 -5.89 28.06
C SER A 174 -0.25 -5.69 27.42
N VAL A 175 -0.42 -6.12 26.18
CA VAL A 175 -1.76 -6.18 25.59
C VAL A 175 -2.36 -7.51 26.00
N VAL A 176 -3.37 -7.40 26.85
CA VAL A 176 -4.44 -8.37 26.91
C VAL A 176 -5.45 -7.86 25.90
N ASP A 177 -5.73 -8.60 24.83
CA ASP A 177 -6.89 -8.30 23.98
C ASP A 177 -8.15 -8.44 24.86
N PRO A 178 -8.84 -7.35 25.28
CA PRO A 178 -9.75 -7.38 26.42
C PRO A 178 -11.10 -8.05 26.16
N GLU A 179 -11.41 -8.46 24.92
CA GLU A 179 -12.75 -8.93 24.54
C GLU A 179 -12.85 -10.41 24.15
N SER A 180 -12.29 -11.33 24.94
CA SER A 180 -12.71 -12.73 24.85
C SER A 180 -12.54 -13.55 26.13
N SER A 181 -13.41 -13.30 27.11
CA SER A 181 -13.87 -14.41 27.94
C SER A 181 -14.64 -15.39 27.04
N TRP A 182 -13.95 -16.44 26.59
CA TRP A 182 -14.49 -17.63 25.94
C TRP A 182 -15.35 -17.42 24.68
N LYS A 183 -14.78 -16.82 23.62
CA LYS A 183 -15.39 -16.92 22.28
C LYS A 183 -14.32 -17.22 21.24
N GLN A 184 -14.42 -18.40 20.60
CA GLN A 184 -13.87 -18.64 19.27
C GLN A 184 -14.39 -17.54 18.36
N GLN A 185 -13.61 -16.48 18.14
CA GLN A 185 -13.99 -15.43 17.22
C GLN A 185 -13.72 -15.91 15.81
N ILE A 186 -14.78 -16.39 15.17
CA ILE A 186 -14.82 -16.47 13.72
C ILE A 186 -14.60 -15.04 13.21
N SER A 187 -13.55 -14.80 12.43
CA SER A 187 -13.53 -13.63 11.55
C SER A 187 -14.88 -13.58 10.84
N VAL A 188 -15.72 -12.60 11.17
CA VAL A 188 -17.14 -12.52 10.73
C VAL A 188 -17.25 -12.63 9.20
N LYS A 189 -16.15 -12.34 8.50
CA LYS A 189 -16.01 -12.38 7.04
C LYS A 189 -15.43 -13.70 6.48
N ARG A 190 -14.69 -14.52 7.26
CA ARG A 190 -13.90 -15.66 6.71
C ARG A 190 -14.04 -17.02 7.41
N GLN A 191 -14.69 -17.15 8.56
CA GLN A 191 -14.75 -18.45 9.28
C GLN A 191 -13.35 -19.07 9.54
N LYS A 192 -12.32 -18.25 9.70
CA LYS A 192 -10.99 -18.70 10.13
C LYS A 192 -10.92 -18.70 11.65
N PHE A 193 -10.34 -19.77 12.21
CA PHE A 193 -10.02 -19.87 13.63
C PHE A 193 -8.96 -18.83 14.00
N VAL A 194 -9.16 -18.16 15.12
CA VAL A 194 -8.14 -17.31 15.75
C VAL A 194 -7.66 -18.00 17.01
N GLU A 195 -6.36 -17.97 17.25
CA GLU A 195 -5.74 -18.47 18.47
C GLU A 195 -5.51 -17.29 19.41
N TRP A 196 -5.82 -17.49 20.70
CA TRP A 196 -5.58 -16.48 21.72
C TRP A 196 -4.12 -16.51 22.15
N THR A 197 -3.47 -15.34 22.17
CA THR A 197 -2.09 -15.18 22.66
C THR A 197 -1.99 -13.98 23.61
N GLU A 198 -1.12 -14.09 24.61
CA GLU A 198 -0.74 -13.00 25.50
C GLU A 198 0.72 -12.64 25.27
N GLU A 199 0.97 -11.38 24.94
CA GLU A 199 2.30 -10.92 24.52
C GLU A 199 2.62 -9.55 25.13
N THR A 200 3.88 -9.36 25.52
CA THR A 200 4.38 -8.03 25.89
C THR A 200 4.99 -7.38 24.67
N ASN A 201 4.41 -6.25 24.25
CA ASN A 201 4.78 -5.57 23.02
C ASN A 201 5.07 -4.08 23.26
N TYR A 202 5.88 -3.48 22.37
CA TYR A 202 6.01 -2.03 22.25
C TYR A 202 4.76 -1.47 21.57
N HIS A 203 4.28 -0.34 22.07
CA HIS A 203 3.08 0.33 21.61
C HIS A 203 3.39 1.76 21.21
N LEU A 204 2.81 2.17 20.08
CA LEU A 204 2.67 3.56 19.70
C LEU A 204 1.47 4.14 20.47
N ARG A 205 1.70 5.25 21.19
CA ARG A 205 0.68 6.01 21.91
C ARG A 205 -0.27 6.76 21.00
N LEU A 206 -0.92 6.04 20.10
CA LEU A 206 -1.79 6.58 19.06
C LEU A 206 -3.00 7.30 19.65
N SER A 207 -3.50 6.84 20.80
CA SER A 207 -4.57 7.52 21.54
C SER A 207 -4.24 8.99 21.81
N THR A 208 -2.98 9.30 22.14
CA THR A 208 -2.52 10.67 22.41
C THR A 208 -2.41 11.53 21.15
N LEU A 209 -2.27 10.90 19.97
CA LEU A 209 -2.19 11.57 18.67
C LEU A 209 -3.57 11.81 18.05
N ALA A 210 -4.59 11.05 18.47
CA ALA A 210 -5.92 11.06 17.88
C ALA A 210 -6.55 12.47 17.78
N PRO A 211 -6.51 13.35 18.80
CA PRO A 211 -7.11 14.69 18.70
C PRO A 211 -6.44 15.56 17.63
N ARG A 212 -5.10 15.49 17.51
CA ARG A 212 -4.33 16.25 16.52
C ARG A 212 -4.57 15.75 15.10
N LEU A 213 -4.69 14.44 14.93
CA LEU A 213 -5.04 13.84 13.64
C LEU A 213 -6.47 14.23 13.23
N LEU A 214 -7.41 14.24 14.17
CA LEU A 214 -8.80 14.62 13.91
C LEU A 214 -8.91 16.09 13.49
N GLU A 215 -8.15 16.98 14.13
CA GLU A 215 -8.03 18.38 13.73
C GLU A 215 -7.50 18.50 12.29
N LEU A 216 -6.42 17.79 11.96
CA LEU A 216 -5.82 17.77 10.61
C LEU A 216 -6.85 17.37 9.53
N TYR A 217 -7.56 16.26 9.73
CA TYR A 217 -8.54 15.77 8.74
C TYR A 217 -9.82 16.62 8.70
N ARG A 218 -10.16 17.35 9.76
CA ARG A 218 -11.31 18.27 9.74
C ARG A 218 -10.96 19.60 9.08
N ALA A 219 -9.72 20.06 9.21
CA ALA A 219 -9.23 21.29 8.60
C ALA A 219 -9.18 21.19 7.07
N ASP A 220 -8.75 20.06 6.53
CA ASP A 220 -8.80 19.78 5.09
C ASP A 220 -9.41 18.40 4.83
N ARG A 221 -10.57 18.42 4.19
CA ARG A 221 -11.36 17.21 3.93
C ARG A 221 -10.83 16.42 2.73
N ASP A 222 -9.87 16.94 1.97
CA ASP A 222 -9.34 16.29 0.77
C ASP A 222 -8.12 15.41 1.06
N TRP A 223 -7.65 15.37 2.33
CA TRP A 223 -6.69 14.37 2.81
C TRP A 223 -7.14 12.93 2.59
N ILE A 224 -8.46 12.67 2.58
CA ILE A 224 -9.02 11.33 2.39
C ILE A 224 -10.11 11.38 1.34
N VAL A 225 -9.91 10.61 0.27
CA VAL A 225 -10.86 10.44 -0.82
C VAL A 225 -11.10 8.96 -1.11
N PRO A 226 -12.30 8.56 -1.58
CA PRO A 226 -13.49 9.38 -1.78
C PRO A 226 -14.16 9.79 -0.45
N ARG A 227 -15.12 10.73 -0.53
CA ARG A 227 -15.83 11.30 0.63
C ARG A 227 -16.51 10.25 1.53
N ALA A 228 -16.86 9.07 1.00
CA ALA A 228 -17.38 7.96 1.80
C ALA A 228 -16.34 7.44 2.81
N LEU A 229 -15.11 7.17 2.36
CA LEU A 229 -14.01 6.71 3.24
C LEU A 229 -13.66 7.76 4.28
N TYR A 230 -13.66 9.04 3.91
CA TYR A 230 -13.47 10.13 4.87
C TYR A 230 -14.47 10.04 6.03
N LYS A 231 -15.76 9.82 5.73
CA LYS A 231 -16.80 9.73 6.77
C LYS A 231 -16.59 8.53 7.69
N GLU A 232 -16.21 7.38 7.12
CA GLU A 232 -15.90 6.18 7.90
C GLU A 232 -14.71 6.42 8.84
N VAL A 233 -13.61 6.97 8.33
CA VAL A 233 -12.42 7.27 9.12
C VAL A 233 -12.72 8.26 10.26
N ILE A 234 -13.42 9.35 9.97
CA ILE A 234 -13.77 10.34 10.99
C ILE A 234 -14.68 9.72 12.06
N ALA A 235 -15.64 8.87 11.68
CA ALA A 235 -16.50 8.19 12.64
C ALA A 235 -15.71 7.28 13.59
N VAL A 236 -14.70 6.56 13.08
CA VAL A 236 -13.80 5.74 13.91
C VAL A 236 -13.00 6.61 14.86
N MET A 237 -12.40 7.69 14.36
CA MET A 237 -11.60 8.58 15.18
C MET A 237 -12.42 9.31 16.25
N ASP A 238 -13.68 9.63 15.96
CA ASP A 238 -14.62 10.23 16.91
C ASP A 238 -14.98 9.28 18.06
N ASN A 239 -14.90 7.97 17.85
CA ASN A 239 -15.04 6.96 18.91
C ASN A 239 -13.77 6.80 19.78
N GLY A 240 -12.67 7.48 19.42
CA GLY A 240 -11.37 7.34 20.06
C GLY A 240 -10.49 6.28 19.37
N LEU A 241 -9.18 6.43 19.51
CA LEU A 241 -8.19 5.45 19.05
C LEU A 241 -7.48 4.83 20.24
N GLU A 242 -7.25 3.53 20.17
CA GLU A 242 -6.42 2.81 21.11
C GLU A 242 -4.93 2.91 20.74
N ASP A 243 -4.06 2.58 21.69
CA ASP A 243 -2.64 2.47 21.42
C ASP A 243 -2.34 1.27 20.51
N LEU A 244 -1.47 1.48 19.53
CA LEU A 244 -1.22 0.51 18.48
C LEU A 244 0.03 -0.32 18.80
N SER A 245 -0.08 -1.64 18.77
CA SER A 245 1.09 -2.51 18.91
C SER A 245 2.01 -2.39 17.69
N ILE A 246 3.30 -2.09 17.93
CA ILE A 246 4.31 -1.85 16.89
C ILE A 246 5.49 -2.83 16.95
N SER A 247 5.43 -3.83 17.84
CA SER A 247 6.35 -4.96 17.86
C SER A 247 5.60 -6.27 18.03
N ARG A 248 6.31 -7.38 17.77
CA ARG A 248 5.89 -8.74 18.11
C ARG A 248 7.07 -9.54 18.67
N PRO A 249 6.84 -10.53 19.54
CA PRO A 249 7.89 -11.42 19.98
C PRO A 249 8.49 -12.21 18.81
N ARG A 250 9.78 -12.47 18.87
CA ARG A 250 10.48 -13.27 17.84
C ARG A 250 10.02 -14.73 17.77
N SER A 251 9.33 -15.23 18.80
CA SER A 251 8.66 -16.53 18.77
C SER A 251 7.51 -16.59 17.76
N CYS A 252 6.91 -15.46 17.42
CA CYS A 252 5.81 -15.40 16.45
C CYS A 252 6.36 -15.47 15.02
N PHE A 253 7.43 -14.72 14.72
CA PHE A 253 8.16 -14.83 13.45
C PHE A 253 9.58 -14.28 13.59
N HIS A 254 10.49 -14.77 12.75
CA HIS A 254 11.89 -14.32 12.72
C HIS A 254 12.27 -13.62 11.40
N TRP A 255 11.37 -13.56 10.42
CA TRP A 255 11.56 -12.84 9.16
C TRP A 255 11.00 -11.42 9.24
N GLY A 256 11.81 -10.48 9.73
CA GLY A 256 11.44 -9.07 9.93
C GLY A 256 12.62 -8.22 10.38
N ILE A 257 12.35 -6.96 10.70
CA ILE A 257 13.35 -6.03 11.22
C ILE A 257 13.33 -6.06 12.75
N PRO A 258 14.46 -6.31 13.46
CA PRO A 258 14.47 -6.26 14.92
C PRO A 258 14.17 -4.85 15.45
N VAL A 259 13.59 -4.78 16.65
CA VAL A 259 13.40 -3.48 17.31
C VAL A 259 14.77 -2.80 17.54
N PRO A 260 14.96 -1.54 17.11
CA PRO A 260 16.27 -0.87 17.13
C PRO A 260 16.93 -0.74 18.51
N THR A 261 16.13 -0.69 19.57
CA THR A 261 16.58 -0.50 20.97
C THR A 261 16.59 -1.80 21.76
N ASP A 262 15.99 -2.87 21.23
CA ASP A 262 15.88 -4.19 21.86
C ASP A 262 15.78 -5.25 20.74
N PRO A 263 16.83 -6.06 20.49
CA PRO A 263 16.81 -7.03 19.39
C PRO A 263 15.95 -8.28 19.68
N ALA A 264 15.36 -8.41 20.87
CA ALA A 264 14.54 -9.56 21.24
C ALA A 264 13.21 -9.61 20.46
N PRO A 265 12.39 -8.54 20.40
CA PRO A 265 11.22 -8.49 19.53
C PRO A 265 11.55 -8.00 18.11
N MET A 266 10.65 -8.34 17.18
CA MET A 266 10.63 -7.81 15.81
C MET A 266 9.69 -6.61 15.72
N THR A 267 9.99 -5.64 14.85
CA THR A 267 9.05 -4.59 14.48
C THR A 267 7.84 -5.21 13.80
N TYR A 268 6.67 -4.64 14.09
CA TYR A 268 5.46 -5.07 13.43
C TYR A 268 5.48 -4.61 11.97
N VAL A 269 5.07 -5.49 11.05
CA VAL A 269 5.16 -5.30 9.59
C VAL A 269 4.55 -3.98 9.09
N TRP A 270 3.55 -3.44 9.80
CA TRP A 270 2.98 -2.13 9.45
C TRP A 270 3.97 -0.97 9.59
N LEU A 271 4.90 -1.03 10.53
CA LEU A 271 5.93 0.00 10.65
C LEU A 271 6.88 -0.06 9.45
N ASP A 272 7.28 -1.26 9.04
CA ASP A 272 8.12 -1.52 7.87
C ASP A 272 7.45 -1.01 6.59
N THR A 273 6.19 -1.39 6.39
CA THR A 273 5.42 -1.00 5.21
C THR A 273 5.20 0.51 5.19
N LYS A 274 4.80 1.18 6.27
CA LYS A 274 4.54 2.63 6.22
C LYS A 274 5.82 3.46 6.07
N THR A 275 6.94 2.96 6.58
CA THR A 275 8.25 3.61 6.41
C THR A 275 8.67 3.70 4.94
N ASN A 276 8.16 2.82 4.07
CA ASN A 276 8.49 2.81 2.65
C ASN A 276 8.23 4.16 1.96
N TYR A 277 7.17 4.87 2.31
CA TYR A 277 6.82 6.13 1.66
C TYR A 277 7.82 7.26 1.97
N LEU A 278 8.55 7.15 3.09
CA LEU A 278 9.60 8.10 3.49
C LEU A 278 10.96 7.76 2.89
N THR A 279 11.28 6.47 2.76
CA THR A 279 12.57 6.01 2.24
C THR A 279 12.73 6.26 0.75
N ASN A 280 11.65 6.16 -0.02
CA ASN A 280 11.64 6.40 -1.47
C ASN A 280 12.14 7.80 -1.88
N PRO A 281 11.71 8.90 -1.24
CA PRO A 281 12.18 10.22 -1.60
C PRO A 281 13.60 10.52 -1.13
N THR A 282 14.05 10.09 0.06
CA THR A 282 15.42 10.42 0.56
C THR A 282 15.83 9.87 1.93
N TYR A 283 14.96 9.26 2.72
CA TYR A 283 15.21 9.09 4.17
C TYR A 283 16.04 7.83 4.52
N PRO A 284 16.98 7.88 5.51
CA PRO A 284 17.52 9.10 6.14
C PRO A 284 18.53 9.83 5.25
N THR A 285 19.24 9.12 4.36
CA THR A 285 19.99 9.65 3.21
C THR A 285 20.25 8.51 2.20
N TRP A 286 19.67 8.58 1.00
CA TRP A 286 20.05 7.70 -0.12
C TRP A 286 21.23 8.30 -0.91
N SER A 287 22.03 7.45 -1.56
CA SER A 287 23.05 7.88 -2.53
C SER A 287 22.67 7.43 -3.95
N PRO A 288 22.59 8.34 -4.94
CA PRO A 288 22.74 9.79 -4.80
C PRO A 288 21.55 10.41 -4.03
N PRO A 289 21.77 11.56 -3.34
CA PRO A 289 20.68 12.29 -2.70
C PRO A 289 19.64 12.65 -3.76
N ARG A 290 18.46 12.05 -3.67
CA ARG A 290 17.31 12.50 -4.46
C ARG A 290 16.83 13.85 -3.89
N PRO A 291 16.16 14.70 -4.68
CA PRO A 291 15.64 15.95 -4.16
C PRO A 291 14.64 15.68 -3.03
N THR A 292 14.80 16.32 -1.88
CA THR A 292 13.80 16.34 -0.80
C THR A 292 12.46 16.97 -1.23
N SER A 293 12.42 17.59 -2.42
CA SER A 293 11.26 18.28 -3.00
C SER A 293 10.07 17.40 -3.38
N PHE A 294 10.21 16.07 -3.29
CA PHE A 294 9.11 15.12 -3.52
C PHE A 294 8.29 14.82 -2.26
N TRP A 295 8.82 15.05 -1.05
CA TRP A 295 8.08 14.81 0.18
C TRP A 295 7.30 16.07 0.61
N PRO A 296 6.05 15.94 1.12
CA PRO A 296 5.24 14.73 1.27
C PRO A 296 4.66 14.22 -0.04
N ALA A 297 4.23 12.95 -0.09
CA ALA A 297 3.48 12.42 -1.22
C ALA A 297 2.21 13.26 -1.51
N ASP A 298 1.92 13.51 -2.78
CA ASP A 298 0.72 14.20 -3.24
C ASP A 298 -0.47 13.25 -3.35
N ILE A 299 -0.19 12.00 -3.75
CA ILE A 299 -1.16 10.91 -3.76
C ILE A 299 -0.44 9.70 -3.16
N ALA A 300 -0.86 9.30 -1.98
CA ALA A 300 -0.51 7.99 -1.45
C ALA A 300 -1.75 7.10 -1.49
N ASP A 301 -1.53 5.79 -1.61
CA ASP A 301 -2.60 4.86 -1.28
C ASP A 301 -3.20 5.25 0.07
N GLY A 302 -4.54 5.34 0.06
CA GLY A 302 -5.29 5.68 1.24
C GLY A 302 -4.85 4.72 2.33
N MET A 303 -4.40 5.27 3.44
CA MET A 303 -4.58 4.63 4.73
C MET A 303 -6.07 4.30 4.81
N ARG A 304 -6.50 3.14 4.27
CA ARG A 304 -7.60 2.43 4.88
C ARG A 304 -7.11 2.30 6.32
N PHE A 305 -7.74 3.06 7.20
CA PHE A 305 -7.36 3.14 8.59
C PHE A 305 -7.35 1.71 9.16
N TYR A 306 -6.18 1.09 9.18
CA TYR A 306 -5.83 -0.07 9.99
C TYR A 306 -5.64 0.35 11.47
N LEU A 307 -6.02 1.59 11.79
CA LEU A 307 -6.27 2.10 13.15
C LEU A 307 -7.68 1.72 13.64
N LEU A 308 -8.52 1.14 12.78
CA LEU A 308 -9.58 0.26 13.26
C LEU A 308 -8.88 -0.92 13.93
N GLN A 309 -9.02 -0.97 15.27
CA GLN A 309 -8.67 -2.05 16.19
C GLN A 309 -8.31 -3.38 15.52
N GLU A 310 -7.34 -4.08 16.11
CA GLU A 310 -7.02 -5.49 15.85
C GLU A 310 -8.21 -6.48 16.01
N GLY A 311 -9.47 -6.02 16.09
CA GLY A 311 -10.67 -6.85 15.94
C GLY A 311 -11.09 -7.14 14.49
N SER A 312 -10.51 -6.47 13.48
CA SER A 312 -10.78 -6.80 12.08
C SER A 312 -9.50 -7.07 11.31
N ILE A 313 -9.08 -8.33 11.29
CA ILE A 313 -8.17 -8.90 10.27
C ILE A 313 -8.86 -8.77 8.91
N THR A 314 -8.94 -7.56 8.38
CA THR A 314 -9.16 -7.28 6.96
C THR A 314 -7.81 -6.93 6.37
N ASP A 315 -6.93 -7.93 6.41
CA ASP A 315 -5.92 -8.12 5.38
C ASP A 315 -6.66 -8.41 4.06
N ASP A 316 -7.30 -7.37 3.54
CA ASP A 316 -7.92 -7.35 2.24
C ASP A 316 -6.77 -7.05 1.27
N GLY A 317 -6.03 -8.11 0.94
CA GLY A 317 -5.47 -8.23 -0.39
C GLY A 317 -6.63 -8.29 -1.37
N ASP A 318 -7.28 -7.15 -1.59
CA ASP A 318 -8.20 -6.90 -2.69
C ASP A 318 -7.64 -5.77 -3.58
#